data_AF-A0A1F9G6Y1-F1
#
_entry.id   AF-A0A1F9G6Y1-F1
#
_cell.length_a   1.000
_cell.length_b   1.000
_cell.length_c   1.000
_cell.angle_alpha   90.00
_cell.angle_beta   90.00
_cell.angle_gamma   90.00
#
_symmetry.space_group_name_H-M   'P 1'
#
loop_
_entity.id
_entity.type
_entity.pdbx_description
1 polymer ?
#
loop_
_entity_poly.entity_id
_entity_poly.type
_entity_poly.pdbx_seq_one_letter_code
_entity_poly.pdbx_strand_id
1 'polypeptide(L)'
;MLYCARLSDEDDMTEPGFWRRCSNCKSEIALGARYWICSVTTCQRVRAPIQFCKPDCWAVHNEIENHRDGWAVEKTAPADADAPAAPAAAPTPRAVASSPPRATRQAVAAPAASADGTDVLVVASRFKEFLAEVHGVRCSDDVFPTLSEHLRRLARESVEAARRAGRKTVLDRDVPRPAAEADVPALVVVSRFKAYVAAQGDVRTADDVIPVLTAELRRLGGQAAEHAKADGRKTVLGRDVPRP
;
A
#
# COMPACT_ATOMS: atom_id res chain seq x y z
N MET A 1 -55.21 -53.79 -7.15
CA MET A 1 -54.82 -53.90 -5.73
C MET A 1 -53.30 -53.92 -5.68
N LEU A 2 -52.70 -52.81 -5.26
CA LEU A 2 -51.84 -52.71 -4.05
C LEU A 2 -50.38 -53.06 -4.38
N TYR A 3 -49.31 -52.36 -4.01
CA TYR A 3 -49.03 -51.01 -3.49
C TYR A 3 -47.47 -50.86 -3.57
N CYS A 4 -46.97 -49.63 -3.44
CA CYS A 4 -45.58 -49.14 -3.42
C CYS A 4 -44.45 -50.03 -2.84
N ALA A 5 -43.24 -49.88 -3.43
CA ALA A 5 -41.99 -49.35 -2.83
C ALA A 5 -40.88 -49.51 -3.88
N ARG A 6 -40.21 -48.51 -4.48
CA ARG A 6 -39.50 -47.33 -3.95
C ARG A 6 -38.56 -47.67 -2.80
N LEU A 7 -37.37 -48.14 -3.15
CA LEU A 7 -36.14 -48.15 -2.36
C LEU A 7 -34.98 -48.00 -3.36
N SER A 8 -33.97 -47.17 -3.22
CA SER A 8 -33.76 -45.92 -2.51
C SER A 8 -32.58 -45.32 -3.27
N ASP A 9 -32.70 -44.07 -3.72
CA ASP A 9 -31.54 -43.25 -4.07
C ASP A 9 -30.65 -43.18 -2.83
N GLU A 10 -29.56 -43.96 -2.80
CA GLU A 10 -28.54 -43.87 -1.76
C GLU A 10 -27.66 -42.65 -2.06
N ASP A 11 -28.08 -41.53 -1.48
CA ASP A 11 -27.25 -40.47 -0.92
C ASP A 11 -25.89 -40.24 -1.59
N ASP A 12 -25.92 -39.54 -2.74
CA ASP A 12 -24.85 -38.62 -3.09
C ASP A 12 -24.75 -37.60 -1.95
N MET A 13 -23.81 -37.85 -1.04
CA MET A 13 -23.32 -36.90 -0.05
C MET A 13 -22.75 -35.69 -0.79
N THR A 14 -23.63 -34.81 -1.26
CA THR A 14 -23.27 -33.52 -1.84
C THR A 14 -22.65 -32.71 -0.72
N GLU A 15 -21.31 -32.76 -0.58
CA GLU A 15 -20.58 -31.93 0.36
C GLU A 15 -21.06 -30.48 0.18
N PRO A 16 -21.60 -29.82 1.21
CA PRO A 16 -22.02 -28.44 1.09
C PRO A 16 -20.77 -27.62 0.81
N GLY A 17 -20.62 -27.20 -0.45
CA GLY A 17 -19.49 -26.40 -0.88
C GLY A 17 -19.34 -25.20 0.06
N PHE A 18 -18.11 -24.98 0.54
CA PHE A 18 -17.80 -23.77 1.29
C PHE A 18 -17.19 -22.75 0.33
N TRP A 19 -17.58 -21.49 0.51
CA TRP A 19 -17.07 -20.42 -0.32
C TRP A 19 -15.63 -20.05 0.07
N ARG A 20 -15.42 -19.78 1.36
CA ARG A 20 -14.14 -19.31 1.92
C ARG A 20 -14.01 -19.71 3.38
N ARG A 21 -12.80 -19.56 3.93
CA ARG A 21 -12.53 -19.71 5.37
C ARG A 21 -12.50 -18.35 6.06
N CYS A 22 -12.99 -18.33 7.29
CA CYS A 22 -12.86 -17.21 8.20
C CYS A 22 -11.38 -16.88 8.42
N SER A 23 -11.00 -15.61 8.30
CA SER A 23 -9.61 -15.20 8.49
C SER A 23 -9.14 -15.35 9.93
N ASN A 24 -10.05 -15.29 10.91
CA ASN A 24 -9.77 -15.43 12.34
C ASN A 24 -9.75 -16.90 12.81
N CYS A 25 -10.91 -17.56 12.85
CA CYS A 25 -11.04 -18.92 13.42
C CYS A 25 -10.82 -20.06 12.41
N LYS A 26 -10.57 -19.74 11.13
CA LYS A 26 -10.40 -20.70 10.02
C LYS A 26 -11.59 -21.61 9.72
N SER A 27 -12.72 -21.45 10.42
CA SER A 27 -13.98 -22.13 10.11
C SER A 27 -14.47 -21.79 8.70
N GLU A 28 -15.13 -22.75 8.07
CA GLU A 28 -15.66 -22.63 6.73
C GLU A 28 -16.94 -21.79 6.69
N ILE A 29 -17.05 -20.94 5.67
CA ILE A 29 -18.22 -20.11 5.38
C ILE A 29 -18.94 -20.79 4.23
N ALA A 30 -20.10 -21.37 4.51
CA ALA A 30 -20.92 -22.04 3.50
C ALA A 30 -21.36 -21.07 2.39
N LEU A 31 -21.63 -21.62 1.21
CA LEU A 31 -22.30 -20.88 0.14
C LEU A 31 -23.65 -20.33 0.63
N GLY A 32 -23.99 -19.10 0.22
CA GLY A 32 -25.19 -18.39 0.68
C GLY A 32 -25.19 -17.96 2.16
N ALA A 33 -24.15 -18.27 2.96
CA ALA A 33 -24.11 -17.90 4.36
C ALA A 33 -23.83 -16.40 4.58
N ARG A 34 -24.30 -15.86 5.71
CA ARG A 34 -23.92 -14.53 6.18
C ARG A 34 -22.45 -14.53 6.61
N TYR A 35 -21.72 -13.52 6.18
CA TYR A 35 -20.34 -13.27 6.59
C TYR A 35 -20.14 -11.78 6.83
N TRP A 36 -19.05 -11.43 7.52
CA TRP A 36 -18.71 -10.06 7.83
C TRP A 36 -17.38 -9.69 7.20
N ILE A 37 -17.27 -8.44 6.74
CA ILE A 37 -16.01 -7.83 6.31
C ILE A 37 -15.72 -6.61 7.17
N CYS A 38 -14.45 -6.24 7.26
CA CYS A 38 -14.05 -4.98 7.88
C CYS A 38 -14.35 -3.81 6.92
N SER A 39 -14.94 -2.71 7.40
CA SER A 39 -15.22 -1.50 6.61
C SER A 39 -13.94 -0.82 6.07
N VAL A 40 -12.79 -1.09 6.68
CA VAL A 40 -11.49 -0.51 6.29
C VAL A 40 -11.03 -1.08 4.95
N THR A 41 -10.78 -0.21 3.97
CA THR A 41 -10.43 -0.59 2.59
C THR A 41 -9.12 -1.38 2.48
N THR A 42 -8.16 -1.15 3.40
CA THR A 42 -6.90 -1.90 3.45
C THR A 42 -7.09 -3.38 3.80
N CYS A 43 -8.21 -3.74 4.44
CA CYS A 43 -8.61 -5.10 4.80
C CYS A 43 -9.47 -5.76 3.69
N GLN A 44 -9.95 -4.99 2.72
CA GLN A 44 -10.79 -5.46 1.61
C GLN A 44 -9.97 -5.65 0.30
N ARG A 45 -8.72 -6.09 0.40
CA ARG A 45 -7.84 -6.23 -0.78
C ARG A 45 -8.39 -7.27 -1.75
N VAL A 46 -8.39 -6.93 -3.04
CA VAL A 46 -8.98 -7.74 -4.13
C VAL A 46 -8.50 -9.20 -4.17
N ARG A 47 -7.21 -9.44 -3.88
CA ARG A 47 -6.61 -10.79 -3.96
C ARG A 47 -6.75 -11.60 -2.66
N ALA A 48 -7.03 -10.96 -1.55
CA ALA A 48 -7.13 -11.58 -0.23
C ALA A 48 -8.03 -10.73 0.68
N PRO A 49 -9.35 -10.71 0.43
CA PRO A 49 -10.26 -10.02 1.32
C PRO A 49 -10.26 -10.73 2.68
N ILE A 50 -10.31 -9.95 3.75
CA ILE A 50 -10.47 -10.49 5.09
C ILE A 50 -11.97 -10.68 5.34
N GLN A 51 -12.40 -11.92 5.58
CA GLN A 51 -13.78 -12.27 5.87
C GLN A 51 -13.90 -12.97 7.22
N PHE A 52 -15.00 -12.76 7.91
CA PHE A 52 -15.28 -13.30 9.23
C PHE A 52 -16.61 -14.06 9.22
N CYS A 53 -16.64 -15.21 9.89
CA CYS A 53 -17.86 -16.00 10.01
C CYS A 53 -18.86 -15.45 11.03
N LYS A 54 -18.43 -14.55 11.94
CA LYS A 54 -19.25 -13.95 13.02
C LYS A 54 -18.71 -12.55 13.39
N PRO A 55 -19.52 -11.65 13.95
CA PRO A 55 -19.06 -10.37 14.48
C PRO A 55 -17.94 -10.50 15.51
N ASP A 56 -17.94 -11.54 16.36
CA ASP A 56 -16.88 -11.78 17.35
C ASP A 56 -15.52 -12.03 16.71
N CYS A 57 -15.50 -12.72 15.55
CA CYS A 57 -14.27 -12.91 14.79
C CYS A 57 -13.75 -11.61 14.18
N TRP A 58 -14.64 -10.67 13.87
CA TRP A 58 -14.26 -9.31 13.50
C TRP A 58 -13.74 -8.52 14.71
N ALA A 59 -14.35 -8.66 15.88
CA ALA A 59 -13.91 -7.98 17.11
C ALA A 59 -12.46 -8.36 17.47
N VAL A 60 -12.10 -9.65 17.44
CA VAL A 60 -10.72 -10.11 17.65
C VAL A 60 -9.76 -9.51 16.63
N HIS A 61 -10.16 -9.43 15.36
CA HIS A 61 -9.36 -8.76 14.35
C HIS A 61 -9.17 -7.27 14.65
N ASN A 62 -10.23 -6.59 15.10
CA ASN A 62 -10.17 -5.17 15.45
C ASN A 62 -9.32 -4.90 16.70
N GLU A 63 -9.27 -5.83 17.66
CA GLU A 63 -8.36 -5.74 18.81
C GLU A 63 -6.88 -5.79 18.38
N ILE A 64 -6.55 -6.62 17.38
CA ILE A 64 -5.18 -6.78 16.87
C ILE A 64 -4.78 -5.61 15.97
N GLU A 65 -5.65 -5.23 15.02
CA GLU A 65 -5.37 -4.20 14.02
C GLU A 65 -5.70 -2.77 14.50
N ASN A 66 -6.39 -2.66 15.63
CA ASN A 66 -6.76 -1.42 16.32
C ASN A 66 -7.38 -0.36 15.39
N HIS A 67 -8.37 -0.76 14.58
CA HIS A 67 -9.06 0.19 13.71
C HIS A 67 -10.00 1.07 14.53
N ARG A 68 -9.62 2.34 14.67
CA ARG A 68 -10.41 3.34 15.41
C ARG A 68 -11.82 3.54 14.85
N ASP A 69 -11.93 3.58 13.52
CA ASP A 69 -13.17 3.84 12.79
C ASP A 69 -13.63 2.60 11.99
N GLY A 70 -13.17 1.40 12.37
CA GLY A 70 -13.57 0.15 11.73
C GLY A 70 -14.91 -0.37 12.27
N TRP A 71 -15.75 -0.92 11.40
CA TRP A 71 -16.95 -1.67 11.80
C TRP A 71 -17.14 -2.92 10.93
N ALA A 72 -17.92 -3.87 11.44
CA ALA A 72 -18.29 -5.08 10.71
C ALA A 72 -19.43 -4.78 9.72
N VAL A 73 -19.18 -4.99 8.42
CA VAL A 73 -20.21 -4.91 7.38
C VAL A 73 -20.67 -6.32 7.04
N GLU A 74 -21.96 -6.57 7.22
CA GLU A 74 -22.58 -7.84 6.87
C GLU A 74 -22.75 -7.99 5.36
N LYS A 75 -22.47 -9.20 4.87
CA LYS A 75 -22.64 -9.60 3.47
C LYS A 75 -23.14 -11.05 3.39
N THR A 76 -23.62 -11.44 2.22
CA THR A 76 -24.05 -12.81 1.93
C THR A 76 -23.09 -13.46 0.95
N ALA A 77 -22.59 -14.65 1.29
CA ALA A 77 -21.70 -15.42 0.43
C ALA A 77 -22.45 -15.77 -0.87
N PRO A 78 -21.75 -15.87 -2.01
CA PRO A 78 -22.39 -16.31 -3.25
C PRO A 78 -23.05 -17.68 -3.08
N ALA A 79 -24.16 -17.92 -3.79
CA ALA A 79 -24.86 -19.20 -3.76
C ALA A 79 -24.10 -20.29 -4.53
N ASP A 80 -23.30 -19.90 -5.53
CA ASP A 80 -22.47 -20.79 -6.33
C ASP A 80 -20.98 -20.54 -6.05
N ALA A 81 -20.17 -21.59 -5.94
CA ALA A 81 -18.73 -21.49 -5.67
C ALA A 81 -17.98 -20.74 -6.79
N ASP A 82 -18.50 -20.80 -8.01
CA ASP A 82 -17.96 -20.15 -9.22
C ASP A 82 -18.68 -18.85 -9.59
N ALA A 83 -19.60 -18.35 -8.76
CA ALA A 83 -20.23 -17.07 -9.02
C ALA A 83 -19.14 -15.97 -8.94
N PRO A 84 -18.88 -15.22 -10.03
CA PRO A 84 -17.96 -14.09 -9.97
C PRO A 84 -18.49 -13.14 -8.90
N ALA A 85 -17.62 -12.74 -7.97
CA ALA A 85 -17.94 -11.75 -6.94
C ALA A 85 -18.70 -10.61 -7.60
N ALA A 86 -19.97 -10.42 -7.20
CA ALA A 86 -20.87 -9.47 -7.84
C ALA A 86 -20.14 -8.14 -8.04
N PRO A 87 -20.04 -7.63 -9.29
CA PRO A 87 -19.33 -6.40 -9.54
C PRO A 87 -20.04 -5.29 -8.75
N ALA A 88 -19.28 -4.56 -7.93
CA ALA A 88 -19.70 -3.25 -7.49
C ALA A 88 -20.16 -2.47 -8.75
N ALA A 89 -21.44 -2.09 -8.76
CA ALA A 89 -22.19 -1.50 -9.87
C ALA A 89 -21.33 -0.95 -11.02
N ALA A 90 -21.30 -1.70 -12.12
CA ALA A 90 -20.83 -1.22 -13.41
C ALA A 90 -21.94 -0.39 -14.10
N PRO A 91 -21.66 0.80 -14.63
CA PRO A 91 -22.59 1.54 -15.48
C PRO A 91 -22.76 0.83 -16.85
N THR A 92 -23.97 0.89 -17.37
CA THR A 92 -24.50 0.16 -18.55
C THR A 92 -23.75 0.42 -19.87
N PRO A 93 -23.69 -0.57 -20.80
CA PRO A 93 -23.10 -0.39 -22.12
C PRO A 93 -24.10 0.25 -23.10
N ARG A 94 -23.72 1.36 -23.75
CA ARG A 94 -24.33 1.81 -25.01
C ARG A 94 -23.52 1.27 -26.19
N ALA A 95 -24.24 0.76 -27.17
CA ALA A 95 -23.73 0.11 -28.37
C ALA A 95 -22.98 1.07 -29.33
N VAL A 96 -22.19 0.41 -30.17
CA VAL A 96 -21.12 0.84 -31.08
C VAL A 96 -21.46 1.87 -32.15
N ALA A 97 -20.53 2.82 -32.37
CA ALA A 97 -20.18 3.31 -33.70
C ALA A 97 -18.71 3.81 -33.70
N SER A 98 -17.88 3.09 -34.47
CA SER A 98 -16.60 3.43 -35.10
C SER A 98 -15.53 4.23 -34.33
N SER A 99 -14.38 3.57 -34.13
CA SER A 99 -13.12 4.14 -33.60
C SER A 99 -12.58 5.33 -34.41
N PRO A 100 -11.95 6.30 -33.73
CA PRO A 100 -10.55 6.65 -34.00
C PRO A 100 -9.71 6.70 -32.68
N PRO A 101 -8.38 6.93 -32.73
CA PRO A 101 -7.41 6.17 -31.94
C PRO A 101 -7.34 6.55 -30.45
N ARG A 102 -7.36 5.48 -29.63
CA ARG A 102 -6.79 5.32 -28.28
C ARG A 102 -6.29 6.59 -27.59
N ALA A 103 -7.23 7.35 -27.01
CA ALA A 103 -6.91 8.33 -25.99
C ALA A 103 -6.65 7.62 -24.64
N THR A 104 -5.55 8.02 -24.03
CA THR A 104 -5.00 7.64 -22.73
C THR A 104 -6.07 7.57 -21.64
N ARG A 105 -6.15 6.44 -20.92
CA ARG A 105 -6.99 6.31 -19.72
C ARG A 105 -6.55 7.36 -18.70
N GLN A 106 -7.42 8.34 -18.45
CA GLN A 106 -7.28 9.31 -17.36
C GLN A 106 -7.18 8.56 -16.03
N ALA A 107 -6.10 8.84 -15.31
CA ALA A 107 -5.94 8.44 -13.93
C ALA A 107 -6.96 9.22 -13.10
N VAL A 108 -7.75 8.50 -12.33
CA VAL A 108 -8.54 9.03 -11.21
C VAL A 108 -7.62 9.88 -10.33
N ALA A 109 -8.02 11.14 -10.16
CA ALA A 109 -7.31 12.14 -9.37
C ALA A 109 -7.17 11.64 -7.93
N ALA A 110 -5.92 11.40 -7.52
CA ALA A 110 -5.54 11.35 -6.12
C ALA A 110 -5.80 12.72 -5.49
N PRO A 111 -6.14 12.80 -4.18
CA PRO A 111 -6.26 14.09 -3.51
C PRO A 111 -4.95 14.85 -3.70
N ALA A 112 -5.07 16.11 -4.14
CA ALA A 112 -3.95 16.99 -4.40
C ALA A 112 -3.02 16.98 -3.18
N ALA A 113 -1.82 16.41 -3.35
CA ALA A 113 -0.74 16.67 -2.43
C ALA A 113 -0.54 18.19 -2.44
N SER A 114 -0.71 18.82 -1.28
CA SER A 114 -0.50 20.25 -1.14
C SER A 114 0.88 20.57 -1.71
N ALA A 115 0.91 21.38 -2.77
CA ALA A 115 2.15 21.83 -3.41
C ALA A 115 3.02 22.66 -2.46
N ASP A 116 2.50 22.97 -1.27
CA ASP A 116 3.08 23.83 -0.23
C ASP A 116 4.35 23.24 0.42
N GLY A 117 4.81 22.05 0.03
CA GLY A 117 6.14 21.56 0.40
C GLY A 117 6.32 21.23 1.90
N THR A 118 5.23 21.15 2.68
CA THR A 118 5.27 20.89 4.12
C THR A 118 5.16 19.41 4.49
N ASP A 119 4.73 18.55 3.57
CA ASP A 119 4.50 17.14 3.86
C ASP A 119 5.78 16.38 4.24
N VAL A 120 5.74 15.59 5.32
CA VAL A 120 6.85 14.70 5.65
C VAL A 120 6.82 13.49 4.71
N LEU A 121 7.91 13.32 3.93
CA LEU A 121 8.08 12.25 2.94
C LEU A 121 8.80 11.02 3.50
N VAL A 122 9.28 11.08 4.74
CA VAL A 122 10.05 10.05 5.42
C VAL A 122 9.19 9.33 6.46
N VAL A 123 9.36 8.01 6.59
CA VAL A 123 8.74 7.24 7.66
C VAL A 123 9.53 7.45 8.95
N ALA A 124 9.09 8.42 9.77
CA ALA A 124 9.82 8.90 10.94
C ALA A 124 10.22 7.78 11.92
N SER A 125 9.29 6.91 12.30
CA SER A 125 9.57 5.81 13.26
C SER A 125 10.65 4.87 12.75
N ARG A 126 10.54 4.40 11.50
CA ARG A 126 11.52 3.49 10.89
C ARG A 126 12.90 4.13 10.75
N PHE A 127 12.95 5.43 10.45
CA PHE A 127 14.21 6.14 10.36
C PHE A 127 14.89 6.29 11.73
N LYS A 128 14.11 6.56 12.79
CA LYS A 128 14.62 6.59 14.17
C LYS A 128 15.14 5.22 14.61
N GLU A 129 14.39 4.16 14.32
CA GLU A 129 14.79 2.77 14.59
C GLU A 129 16.12 2.45 13.89
N PHE A 130 16.22 2.75 12.59
CA PHE A 130 17.46 2.57 11.83
C PHE A 130 18.66 3.27 12.47
N LEU A 131 18.53 4.54 12.88
CA LEU A 131 19.63 5.27 13.51
C LEU A 131 20.00 4.73 14.89
N ALA A 132 19.00 4.30 15.67
CA ALA A 132 19.24 3.71 16.98
C ALA A 132 19.95 2.36 16.86
N GLU A 133 19.52 1.49 15.96
CA GLU A 133 20.06 0.14 15.77
C GLU A 133 21.44 0.14 15.12
N VAL A 134 21.62 0.90 14.03
CA VAL A 134 22.85 0.85 13.22
C VAL A 134 23.92 1.78 13.77
N HIS A 135 23.52 2.96 14.25
CA HIS A 135 24.47 4.01 14.64
C HIS A 135 24.51 4.29 16.14
N GLY A 136 23.60 3.72 16.94
CA GLY A 136 23.54 3.92 18.40
C GLY A 136 23.19 5.36 18.80
N VAL A 137 22.56 6.13 17.91
CA VAL A 137 22.20 7.53 18.14
C VAL A 137 20.70 7.76 18.10
N ARG A 138 20.21 8.72 18.89
CA ARG A 138 18.84 9.23 18.83
C ARG A 138 18.69 10.20 17.68
N CYS A 139 17.45 10.46 17.26
CA CYS A 139 17.14 11.41 16.21
C CYS A 139 16.03 12.35 16.68
N SER A 140 16.25 13.64 16.50
CA SER A 140 15.27 14.69 16.75
C SER A 140 14.32 14.85 15.56
N ASP A 141 13.15 15.44 15.79
CA ASP A 141 12.10 15.60 14.76
C ASP A 141 12.43 16.69 13.74
N ASP A 142 13.34 17.61 14.08
CA ASP A 142 13.84 18.68 13.20
C ASP A 142 14.67 18.14 12.00
N VAL A 143 15.04 16.86 12.02
CA VAL A 143 15.73 16.17 10.93
C VAL A 143 14.80 15.93 9.72
N PHE A 144 13.52 15.65 9.96
CA PHE A 144 12.60 15.19 8.92
C PHE A 144 12.24 16.23 7.85
N PRO A 145 12.07 17.53 8.18
CA PRO A 145 11.89 18.56 7.16
C PRO A 145 13.09 18.63 6.20
N THR A 146 14.32 18.59 6.73
CA THR A 146 15.55 18.64 5.91
C THR A 146 15.67 17.41 5.01
N LEU A 147 15.42 16.20 5.53
CA LEU A 147 15.39 14.98 4.71
C LEU A 147 14.28 15.01 3.65
N SER A 148 13.11 15.56 3.99
CA SER A 148 12.01 15.70 3.03
C SER A 148 12.39 16.67 1.90
N GLU A 149 13.13 17.75 2.19
CA GLU A 149 13.63 18.64 1.14
C GLU A 149 14.66 17.94 0.23
N HIS A 150 15.54 17.10 0.78
CA HIS A 150 16.42 16.26 -0.05
C HIS A 150 15.62 15.37 -1.00
N LEU A 151 14.60 14.68 -0.50
CA LEU A 151 13.75 13.82 -1.34
C LEU A 151 13.02 14.62 -2.42
N ARG A 152 12.56 15.84 -2.11
CA ARG A 152 11.93 16.72 -3.10
C ARG A 152 12.91 17.15 -4.18
N ARG A 153 14.12 17.55 -3.80
CA ARG A 153 15.18 17.89 -4.75
C ARG A 153 15.49 16.69 -5.66
N LEU A 154 15.71 15.51 -5.08
CA LEU A 154 15.96 14.29 -5.84
C LEU A 154 14.81 13.97 -6.79
N ALA A 155 13.55 14.12 -6.34
CA ALA A 155 12.39 13.94 -7.19
C ALA A 155 12.37 14.91 -8.38
N ARG A 156 12.66 16.21 -8.16
CA ARG A 156 12.75 17.21 -9.24
C ARG A 156 13.85 16.82 -10.24
N GLU A 157 15.05 16.52 -9.76
CA GLU A 157 16.19 16.12 -10.61
C GLU A 157 15.90 14.82 -11.39
N SER A 158 15.24 13.85 -10.76
CA SER A 158 14.87 12.58 -11.39
C SER A 158 13.79 12.76 -12.46
N VAL A 159 12.82 13.65 -12.23
CA VAL A 159 11.81 14.03 -13.22
C VAL A 159 12.46 14.68 -14.43
N GLU A 160 13.42 15.57 -14.22
CA GLU A 160 14.19 16.18 -15.31
C GLU A 160 15.03 15.16 -16.08
N ALA A 161 15.70 14.22 -15.38
CA ALA A 161 16.47 13.16 -16.02
C ALA A 161 15.59 12.26 -16.89
N ALA A 162 14.43 11.84 -16.39
CA ALA A 162 13.46 11.06 -17.15
C ALA A 162 12.95 11.83 -18.39
N ARG A 163 12.68 13.13 -18.25
CA ARG A 163 12.27 14.00 -19.36
C ARG A 163 13.37 14.16 -20.41
N ARG A 164 14.63 14.36 -19.99
CA ARG A 164 15.79 14.40 -20.90
C ARG A 164 15.95 13.08 -21.67
N ALA A 165 15.61 11.96 -21.04
CA ALA A 165 15.58 10.64 -21.67
C ALA A 165 14.31 10.38 -22.51
N GLY A 166 13.41 11.36 -22.67
CA GLY A 166 12.16 11.21 -23.43
C GLY A 166 11.10 10.31 -22.78
N ARG A 167 11.23 9.99 -21.49
CA ARG A 167 10.35 9.06 -20.76
C ARG A 167 9.37 9.81 -19.85
N LYS A 168 8.17 9.24 -19.71
CA LYS A 168 7.13 9.67 -18.74
C LYS A 168 7.15 8.84 -17.45
N THR A 169 8.26 8.18 -17.16
CA THR A 169 8.41 7.31 -15.98
C THR A 169 9.82 7.43 -15.44
N VAL A 170 9.93 7.91 -14.21
CA VAL A 170 11.15 7.91 -13.39
C VAL A 170 11.47 6.48 -13.02
N LEU A 171 12.67 6.04 -13.40
CA LEU A 171 13.25 4.75 -13.06
C LEU A 171 14.40 4.94 -12.07
N ASP A 172 14.90 3.85 -11.51
CA ASP A 172 16.10 3.79 -10.67
C ASP A 172 17.28 4.63 -11.18
N ARG A 173 17.58 4.54 -12.48
CA ARG A 173 18.70 5.22 -13.17
C ARG A 173 18.54 6.73 -13.27
N ASP A 174 17.32 7.23 -13.08
CA ASP A 174 17.04 8.67 -13.15
C ASP A 174 17.37 9.35 -11.82
N VAL A 175 17.49 8.58 -10.73
CA VAL A 175 17.81 9.11 -9.40
C VAL A 175 19.30 9.45 -9.33
N PRO A 176 19.67 10.72 -9.15
CA PRO A 176 21.08 11.09 -9.02
C PRO A 176 21.65 10.55 -7.71
N ARG A 177 22.81 9.90 -7.81
CA ARG A 177 23.54 9.19 -6.73
C ARG A 177 22.84 7.88 -6.27
N PRO A 178 22.80 6.85 -7.12
CA PRO A 178 22.25 5.56 -6.73
C PRO A 178 23.26 4.78 -5.88
N ALA A 179 22.79 4.23 -4.78
CA ALA A 179 23.39 3.05 -4.14
C ALA A 179 22.23 2.10 -3.83
N ALA A 180 21.86 1.20 -4.73
CA ALA A 180 20.78 0.27 -4.43
C ALA A 180 21.31 -0.82 -3.48
N GLU A 181 20.75 -0.89 -2.28
CA GLU A 181 20.89 -2.06 -1.42
C GLU A 181 19.59 -2.86 -1.51
N ALA A 182 19.71 -4.14 -1.85
CA ALA A 182 18.56 -5.01 -1.99
C ALA A 182 18.01 -5.39 -0.61
N ASP A 183 16.69 -5.48 -0.50
CA ASP A 183 15.97 -6.09 0.64
C ASP A 183 15.99 -5.34 1.99
N VAL A 184 16.05 -4.00 1.96
CA VAL A 184 15.86 -3.18 3.18
C VAL A 184 14.45 -2.58 3.28
N PRO A 185 13.87 -2.49 4.50
CA PRO A 185 12.58 -1.84 4.70
C PRO A 185 12.58 -0.39 4.18
N ALA A 186 11.55 -0.05 3.42
CA ALA A 186 11.40 1.28 2.85
C ALA A 186 11.29 2.36 3.95
N LEU A 187 12.10 3.41 3.81
CA LEU A 187 12.12 4.59 4.68
C LEU A 187 11.32 5.77 4.11
N VAL A 188 10.78 5.62 2.90
CA VAL A 188 10.01 6.65 2.19
C VAL A 188 8.52 6.36 2.29
N VAL A 189 7.71 7.41 2.48
CA VAL A 189 6.25 7.32 2.37
C VAL A 189 5.87 7.23 0.88
N VAL A 190 5.80 6.01 0.36
CA VAL A 190 5.67 5.71 -1.09
C VAL A 190 4.50 6.47 -1.74
N SER A 191 3.32 6.46 -1.10
CA SER A 191 2.13 7.12 -1.65
C SER A 191 2.31 8.64 -1.77
N ARG A 192 2.86 9.28 -0.73
CA ARG A 192 3.14 10.73 -0.73
C ARG A 192 4.22 11.09 -1.73
N PHE A 193 5.27 10.29 -1.83
CA PHE A 193 6.34 10.53 -2.80
C PHE A 193 5.81 10.44 -4.24
N LYS A 194 5.04 9.40 -4.57
CA LYS A 194 4.41 9.27 -5.89
C LYS A 194 3.44 10.41 -6.19
N ALA A 195 2.67 10.85 -5.21
CA ALA A 195 1.79 12.01 -5.35
C ALA A 195 2.59 13.30 -5.61
N TYR A 196 3.71 13.50 -4.90
CA TYR A 196 4.61 14.62 -5.14
C TYR A 196 5.16 14.62 -6.56
N VAL A 197 5.65 13.47 -7.06
CA VAL A 197 6.17 13.37 -8.44
C VAL A 197 5.07 13.63 -9.47
N ALA A 198 3.88 13.06 -9.29
CA ALA A 198 2.75 13.28 -10.18
C ALA A 198 2.30 14.76 -10.21
N ALA A 199 2.47 15.50 -9.11
CA ALA A 199 2.18 16.93 -9.07
C ALA A 199 3.18 17.79 -9.88
N GLN A 200 4.38 17.27 -10.17
CA GLN A 200 5.40 17.98 -10.98
C GLN A 200 5.14 17.88 -12.50
N GLY A 201 4.11 17.15 -12.94
CA GLY A 201 3.67 17.05 -14.34
C GLY A 201 3.29 15.63 -14.76
N ASP A 202 3.25 15.38 -16.08
CA ASP A 202 2.86 14.06 -16.65
C ASP A 202 3.99 13.01 -16.58
N VAL A 203 4.55 12.81 -15.38
CA VAL A 203 5.61 11.82 -15.11
C VAL A 203 5.17 10.88 -13.99
N ARG A 204 5.35 9.58 -14.19
CA ARG A 204 5.09 8.52 -13.21
C ARG A 204 6.38 8.09 -12.51
N THR A 205 6.28 7.35 -11.43
CA THR A 205 7.43 6.74 -10.73
C THR A 205 7.27 5.22 -10.73
N ALA A 206 8.32 4.51 -11.12
CA ALA A 206 8.39 3.06 -10.98
C ALA A 206 8.74 2.66 -9.53
N ASP A 207 8.45 1.41 -9.16
CA ASP A 207 8.64 0.91 -7.80
C ASP A 207 10.12 0.66 -7.45
N ASP A 208 10.96 0.47 -8.46
CA ASP A 208 12.42 0.31 -8.38
C ASP A 208 13.15 1.56 -7.85
N VAL A 209 12.50 2.72 -7.89
CA VAL A 209 13.00 3.97 -7.31
C VAL A 209 13.03 3.91 -5.78
N ILE A 210 12.14 3.16 -5.14
CA ILE A 210 11.98 3.18 -3.67
C ILE A 210 13.21 2.62 -2.92
N PRO A 211 13.82 1.49 -3.34
CA PRO A 211 15.09 1.03 -2.77
C PRO A 211 16.22 2.06 -2.87
N VAL A 212 16.34 2.74 -4.02
CA VAL A 212 17.38 3.74 -4.26
C VAL A 212 17.22 4.93 -3.31
N LEU A 213 16.00 5.46 -3.17
CA LEU A 213 15.72 6.54 -2.22
C LEU A 213 15.93 6.12 -0.77
N THR A 214 15.58 4.88 -0.44
CA THR A 214 15.77 4.32 0.91
C THR A 214 17.26 4.26 1.26
N ALA A 215 18.10 3.82 0.34
CA ALA A 215 19.53 3.77 0.56
C ALA A 215 20.16 5.17 0.66
N GLU A 216 19.68 6.14 -0.12
CA GLU A 216 20.13 7.53 0.01
C GLU A 216 19.77 8.13 1.38
N LEU A 217 18.57 7.84 1.91
CA LEU A 217 18.21 8.23 3.27
C LEU A 217 19.11 7.57 4.32
N ARG A 218 19.45 6.28 4.16
CA ARG A 218 20.39 5.58 5.05
C ARG A 218 21.77 6.23 5.01
N ARG A 219 22.25 6.57 3.81
CA ARG A 219 23.53 7.27 3.60
C ARG A 219 23.54 8.64 4.30
N LEU A 220 22.49 9.44 4.12
CA LEU A 220 22.34 10.74 4.78
C LEU A 220 22.23 10.60 6.30
N GLY A 221 21.50 9.60 6.78
CA GLY A 221 21.38 9.28 8.20
C GLY A 221 22.72 8.90 8.82
N GLY A 222 23.51 8.06 8.14
CA GLY A 222 24.84 7.69 8.57
C GLY A 222 25.79 8.90 8.65
N GLN A 223 25.77 9.77 7.63
CA GLN A 223 26.56 11.01 7.67
C GLN A 223 26.16 11.93 8.82
N ALA A 224 24.85 12.09 9.05
CA ALA A 224 24.34 12.91 10.15
C ALA A 224 24.69 12.31 11.52
N ALA A 225 24.69 10.99 11.65
CA ALA A 225 25.12 10.30 12.87
C ALA A 225 26.61 10.54 13.15
N GLU A 226 27.46 10.46 12.14
CA GLU A 226 28.90 10.72 12.29
C GLU A 226 29.18 12.19 12.65
N HIS A 227 28.47 13.15 12.06
CA HIS A 227 28.56 14.55 12.48
C HIS A 227 28.12 14.77 13.93
N ALA A 228 27.01 14.15 14.35
CA ALA A 228 26.55 14.24 15.73
C ALA A 228 27.58 13.65 16.71
N LYS A 229 28.20 12.52 16.36
CA LYS A 229 29.25 11.88 17.17
C LYS A 229 30.53 12.72 17.22
N ALA A 230 30.94 13.32 16.10
CA ALA A 230 32.09 14.23 16.05
C ALA A 230 31.90 15.44 16.97
N ASP A 231 30.65 15.90 17.11
CA ASP A 231 30.25 16.96 18.06
C ASP A 231 30.05 16.44 19.51
N GLY A 232 30.35 15.17 19.80
CA GLY A 232 30.16 14.56 21.12
C GLY A 232 28.71 14.30 21.52
N ARG A 233 27.75 14.38 20.59
CA ARG A 233 26.31 14.23 20.84
C ARG A 233 25.82 12.82 20.51
N LYS A 234 24.85 12.36 21.30
CA LYS A 234 24.10 11.11 21.06
C LYS A 234 22.77 11.32 20.35
N THR A 235 22.51 12.54 19.85
CA THR A 235 21.27 12.91 19.18
C THR A 235 21.60 13.66 17.89
N VAL A 236 21.11 13.12 16.77
CA VAL A 236 21.13 13.74 15.44
C VAL A 236 20.07 14.84 15.39
N LEU A 237 20.49 16.01 14.95
CA LEU A 237 19.70 17.22 14.75
C LEU A 237 19.66 17.59 13.28
N GLY A 238 18.73 18.46 12.88
CA GLY A 238 18.56 18.88 11.48
C GLY A 238 19.80 19.52 10.88
N ARG A 239 20.67 20.13 11.70
CA ARG A 239 21.97 20.70 11.29
C ARG A 239 23.04 19.67 10.94
N ASP A 240 22.87 18.42 11.40
CA ASP A 240 23.82 17.34 11.17
C ASP A 240 23.62 16.71 9.79
N VAL A 241 22.39 16.80 9.27
CA VAL A 241 22.07 16.37 7.91
C VAL A 241 22.78 17.32 6.94
N PRO A 242 23.58 16.80 5.99
CA PRO A 242 24.16 17.61 4.93
C PRO A 242 23.07 18.45 4.26
N ARG A 243 23.31 19.73 3.96
CA ARG A 243 22.30 20.53 3.26
C ARG A 243 22.13 20.04 1.80
N PRO A 244 20.90 20.09 1.25
CA PRO A 244 20.65 19.80 -0.16
C PRO A 244 21.36 20.80 -1.07
#